data_AF-A0A335GQM7-F1
#
_entry.id   AF-A0A335GQM7-F1
#
_cell.length_a   1.000
_cell.length_b   1.000
_cell.length_c   1.000
_cell.angle_alpha   90.00
_cell.angle_beta   90.00
_cell.angle_gamma   90.00
#
_symmetry.space_group_name_H-M   'P 1'
#
loop_
_entity.id
_entity.type
_entity.pdbx_description
1 polymer ?
#
loop_
_entity_poly.entity_id
_entity_poly.type
_entity_poly.pdbx_seq_one_letter_code
_entity_poly.pdbx_strand_id
1 'polypeptide(L)' 'MKNKNPTELLFRVADETGVVLLPGSGFGVQHPSARASLANLNEYQYAAIGESLRHFADEAYAEYTKTKKIK' A
#
# COMPACT_ATOMS: atom_id res chain seq x y z
N MET A 1 -2.58 -12.53 -3.23
CA MET A 1 -2.47 -11.79 -1.95
C MET A 1 -3.60 -12.20 -1.00
N LYS A 2 -3.61 -13.44 -0.51
CA LYS A 2 -4.65 -13.92 0.44
C LYS A 2 -4.35 -13.59 1.91
N ASN A 3 -3.20 -12.97 2.21
CA ASN A 3 -2.62 -12.93 3.55
C ASN A 3 -2.39 -11.53 4.15
N LYS A 4 -2.81 -10.44 3.50
CA LYS A 4 -2.62 -9.09 4.04
C LYS A 4 -3.95 -8.38 4.25
N ASN A 5 -4.09 -7.75 5.41
CA ASN A 5 -5.30 -7.02 5.76
C ASN A 5 -5.49 -5.88 4.74
N PRO A 6 -6.68 -5.72 4.13
CA PRO A 6 -6.94 -4.66 3.15
C PRO A 6 -6.58 -3.24 3.62
N THR A 7 -6.57 -3.01 4.94
CA THR A 7 -6.22 -1.72 5.55
C THR A 7 -4.74 -1.54 5.87
N GLU A 8 -3.92 -2.59 5.85
CA GLU A 8 -2.48 -2.54 6.19
C GLU A 8 -1.74 -1.52 5.30
N LEU A 9 -2.08 -1.49 4.01
CA LEU A 9 -1.52 -0.54 3.05
C LEU A 9 -1.85 0.91 3.40
N LEU A 10 -3.06 1.18 3.89
CA LEU A 10 -3.49 2.55 4.25
C LEU A 10 -2.74 3.05 5.49
N PHE A 11 -2.61 2.20 6.51
CA PHE A 11 -1.88 2.55 7.73
C PHE A 11 -0.40 2.79 7.45
N ARG A 12 0.21 1.95 6.61
CA ARG A 12 1.62 2.11 6.26
C ARG A 12 1.91 3.40 5.52
N VAL A 13 1.12 3.74 4.51
CA VAL A 13 1.29 5.01 3.78
C VAL A 13 1.09 6.19 4.73
N ALA A 14 0.11 6.14 5.63
CA ALA A 14 -0.11 7.19 6.61
C ALA A 14 1.06 7.36 7.59
N ASP A 15 1.64 6.26 8.05
CA ASP A 15 2.78 6.25 8.97
C ASP A 15 4.07 6.78 8.29
N GLU A 16 4.36 6.31 7.07
CA GLU A 16 5.59 6.66 6.35
C GLU A 16 5.55 8.06 5.71
N THR A 17 4.37 8.54 5.29
CA THR A 17 4.25 9.78 4.49
C THR A 17 3.48 10.90 5.19
N GLY A 18 2.79 10.60 6.29
CA GLY A 18 1.87 11.53 6.95
C GLY A 18 0.58 11.80 6.16
N VAL A 19 0.36 11.13 5.02
CA VAL A 19 -0.83 11.32 4.17
C VAL A 19 -1.82 10.17 4.37
N VAL A 20 -3.06 10.52 4.70
CA VAL A 20 -4.15 9.56 4.83
C VAL A 20 -4.86 9.38 3.49
N LEU A 21 -4.86 8.14 2.97
CA LEU A 21 -5.57 7.77 1.75
C LEU A 21 -6.98 7.25 2.05
N LEU A 22 -7.88 7.44 1.09
CA LEU A 22 -9.24 6.88 1.18
C LEU A 22 -9.22 5.40 0.78
N PRO A 23 -9.99 4.53 1.45
CA PRO A 23 -10.17 3.15 1.00
C PRO A 23 -10.71 3.08 -0.43
N GLY A 24 -10.25 2.10 -1.21
CA GLY A 24 -10.59 1.96 -2.63
C GLY A 24 -12.03 1.52 -2.94
N SER A 25 -12.78 1.07 -1.92
CA SER A 25 -14.24 0.86 -1.98
C SER A 25 -14.85 1.11 -0.58
N GLY A 26 -16.18 0.98 -0.45
CA GLY A 26 -16.87 0.98 0.85
C GLY A 26 -16.53 -0.26 1.71
N PHE A 27 -17.44 -0.70 2.58
CA PHE A 27 -17.20 -1.91 3.39
C PHE A 27 -17.05 -3.18 2.51
N GLY A 28 -16.02 -4.00 2.75
CA GLY A 28 -15.91 -5.37 2.21
C GLY A 28 -14.93 -5.61 1.06
N VAL A 29 -13.87 -4.81 0.91
CA VAL A 29 -12.88 -5.04 -0.17
C VAL A 29 -12.01 -6.26 0.11
N GLN A 30 -12.05 -7.25 -0.79
CA GLN A 30 -11.18 -8.44 -0.75
C GLN A 30 -9.73 -8.15 -1.19
N HIS A 31 -9.51 -7.01 -1.86
CA HIS A 31 -8.21 -6.59 -2.36
C HIS A 31 -7.76 -5.29 -1.67
N PRO A 32 -6.50 -5.19 -1.20
CA PRO A 32 -5.96 -3.95 -0.68
C PRO A 32 -5.95 -2.88 -1.79
N SER A 33 -6.72 -1.80 -1.62
CA SER A 33 -6.75 -0.69 -2.56
C SER A 33 -7.07 0.64 -1.88
N ALA A 34 -6.56 1.73 -2.46
CA ALA A 34 -6.66 3.09 -1.93
C ALA A 34 -6.92 4.09 -3.05
N ARG A 35 -7.44 5.27 -2.69
CA ARG A 35 -7.66 6.43 -3.56
C ARG A 35 -6.95 7.64 -2.96
N ALA A 36 -6.19 8.34 -3.79
CA ALA A 36 -5.62 9.64 -3.50
C ALA A 36 -6.31 10.69 -4.38
N SER A 37 -6.55 11.88 -3.85
CA SER A 37 -6.88 13.04 -4.69
C SER A 37 -5.59 13.54 -5.32
N LEU A 38 -5.62 13.91 -6.60
CA LEU A 38 -4.50 14.50 -7.34
C LEU A 38 -4.48 16.04 -7.30
N ALA A 39 -5.42 16.65 -6.56
CA ALA A 39 -5.62 18.10 -6.54
C ALA A 39 -5.23 18.76 -5.21
N ASN A 40 -4.85 17.99 -4.18
CA ASN A 40 -4.74 18.48 -2.81
C ASN A 40 -3.38 18.23 -2.14
N LEU A 41 -2.39 17.72 -2.87
CA LEU A 41 -1.03 17.50 -2.34
C LEU A 41 0.00 18.09 -3.29
N ASN A 42 1.21 18.30 -2.77
CA ASN A 42 2.37 18.68 -3.57
C ASN A 42 3.02 17.45 -4.22
N GLU A 43 3.77 17.67 -5.30
CA GLU A 43 4.44 16.61 -6.06
C GLU A 43 5.30 15.67 -5.20
N TYR A 44 6.06 16.23 -4.25
CA TYR A 44 6.92 15.43 -3.37
C TYR A 44 6.12 14.48 -2.46
N GLN A 45 4.88 14.83 -2.11
CA GLN A 45 4.01 13.98 -1.29
C GLN A 45 3.50 12.80 -2.12
N TYR A 46 3.17 13.03 -3.40
CA TYR A 46 2.85 11.93 -4.32
C TYR A 46 4.03 11.00 -4.56
N ALA A 47 5.25 11.55 -4.68
CA ALA A 47 6.46 10.75 -4.79
C ALA A 47 6.67 9.86 -3.55
N ALA A 48 6.51 10.42 -2.34
CA ALA A 48 6.63 9.67 -1.08
C ALA A 48 5.58 8.53 -0.98
N ILE A 49 4.33 8.79 -1.38
CA ILE A 49 3.29 7.75 -1.46
C ILE A 49 3.73 6.63 -2.41
N GLY A 50 4.26 6.98 -3.58
CA GLY A 50 4.75 6.02 -4.57
C GLY A 50 5.90 5.15 -4.06
N GLU A 51 6.86 5.76 -3.35
CA GLU A 51 8.00 5.06 -2.75
C GLU A 51 7.55 4.06 -1.68
N SER A 52 6.68 4.50 -0.77
CA SER A 52 6.06 3.64 0.27
C SER A 52 5.36 2.41 -0.34
N LEU A 53 4.54 2.64 -1.37
CA LEU A 53 3.85 1.56 -2.09
C LEU A 53 4.81 0.61 -2.79
N ARG A 54 5.92 1.13 -3.33
CA ARG A 54 6.94 0.30 -3.98
C ARG A 54 7.65 -0.60 -2.97
N HIS A 55 8.05 -0.07 -1.82
CA HIS A 55 8.65 -0.87 -0.75
C HIS A 55 7.73 -1.98 -0.27
N PHE A 56 6.44 -1.69 -0.09
CA PHE A 56 5.44 -2.70 0.27
C PHE A 56 5.35 -3.83 -0.76
N ALA A 57 5.38 -3.50 -2.06
CA ALA A 57 5.35 -4.49 -3.13
C ALA A 57 6.64 -5.34 -3.16
N ASP A 58 7.80 -4.72 -2.97
CA ASP A 58 9.09 -5.39 -2.95
C ASP A 58 9.19 -6.39 -1.76
N GLU A 59 8.68 -6.02 -0.59
CA GLU A 59 8.58 -6.93 0.57
C GLU A 59 7.65 -8.13 0.30
N ALA A 60 6.47 -7.87 -0.27
CA ALA A 60 5.54 -8.95 -0.64
C ALA A 60 6.17 -9.91 -1.66
N TYR A 61 6.97 -9.39 -2.59
CA TYR A 61 7.72 -10.19 -3.54
C TYR A 61 8.86 -10.97 -2.86
N ALA A 62 9.58 -10.36 -1.92
CA ALA A 62 10.61 -11.03 -1.14
C ALA A 62 10.04 -12.20 -0.30
N GLU A 63 8.87 -12.02 0.31
CA GLU A 63 8.17 -13.08 1.05
C GLU A 63 7.74 -14.23 0.12
N TYR A 64 7.18 -13.89 -1.05
CA TYR A 64 6.80 -14.86 -2.08
C TYR A 64 8.00 -15.68 -2.58
N THR A 65 9.13 -15.02 -2.86
CA THR A 65 10.34 -15.71 -3.33
C THR A 65 10.96 -16.61 -2.24
N LYS A 66 10.92 -16.21 -0.97
CA LYS A 66 11.35 -17.05 0.16
C LYS A 66 10.49 -18.30 0.28
N THR A 67 9.16 -18.17 0.24
CA THR A 67 8.24 -19.33 0.29
C THR A 67 8.41 -20.27 -0.91
N LYS A 68 8.80 -19.75 -2.08
CA LYS A 68 9.08 -20.56 -3.27
C LYS A 68 10.43 -21.30 -3.21
N LYS A 69 11.44 -20.78 -2.49
CA LYS A 69 12.74 -21.43 -2.29
C LYS A 69 12.73 -22.55 -1.24
N ILE A 70 11.71 -22.59 -0.38
CA ILE A 70 11.56 -23.57 0.72
C ILE A 70 10.76 -24.81 0.26
N LYS A 71 10.14 -24.78 -0.92
CA LYS A 71 9.51 -25.93 -1.58
C LYS A 71 10.43 -26.53 -2.64
#